data_AF-A0A483TK63-F1
#
_entry.id   AF-A0A483TK63-F1
#
_cell.length_a   1.000
_cell.length_b   1.000
_cell.length_c   1.000
_cell.angle_alpha   90.00
_cell.angle_beta   90.00
_cell.angle_gamma   90.00
#
_symmetry.space_group_name_H-M   'P 1'
#
loop_
_entity.id
_entity.type
_entity.pdbx_description
1 polymer ?
#
loop_
_entity_poly.entity_id
_entity_poly.type
_entity_poly.pdbx_seq_one_letter_code
_entity_poly.pdbx_strand_id
1 'polypeptide(L)'
;MDDKKLYLYLNAFLVKSEYASIKYSDFLKTSSQVNAYELDNKHELDGMLFIKKPEEKSPIWRGFTEKLIGSPLGELANRSSSAVLIIKTAKATMVFTFGYGRFLIDTQYFVHDFGIKTALNTLKHDSLRSVDLFTLEDQAVQKKSQASRESSIGVFGIDISRDVLRAVTGSPKSGINLKNISGGDSVYSFGIEINISEIACLVDLLS
;
A
#
# COMPACT_ATOMS: atom_id res chain seq x y z
N MET A 1 -5.75 -27.22 16.47
CA MET A 1 -5.01 -26.08 17.05
C MET A 1 -5.38 -24.89 16.20
N ASP A 2 -6.06 -23.89 16.77
CA ASP A 2 -6.33 -22.65 16.05
C ASP A 2 -5.00 -22.02 15.65
N ASP A 3 -4.73 -21.96 14.34
CA ASP A 3 -3.62 -21.18 13.82
C ASP A 3 -3.86 -19.73 14.25
N LYS A 4 -2.94 -19.20 15.06
CA LYS A 4 -3.05 -17.86 15.60
C LYS A 4 -3.01 -16.86 14.44
N LYS A 5 -4.13 -16.18 14.20
CA LYS A 5 -4.23 -15.14 13.17
C LYS A 5 -3.12 -14.12 13.33
N LEU A 6 -2.43 -13.82 12.23
CA LEU A 6 -1.38 -12.83 12.20
C LEU A 6 -2.00 -11.45 11.95
N TYR A 7 -1.63 -10.46 12.76
CA TYR A 7 -1.94 -9.08 12.46
C TYR A 7 -0.96 -8.52 11.44
N LEU A 8 -1.45 -8.09 10.28
CA LEU A 8 -0.67 -7.50 9.20
C LEU A 8 -1.22 -6.12 8.84
N TYR A 9 -0.32 -5.20 8.51
CA TYR A 9 -0.68 -3.95 7.83
C TYR A 9 -0.30 -4.08 6.35
N LEU A 10 -1.31 -4.14 5.49
CA LEU A 10 -1.17 -4.42 4.08
C LEU A 10 -1.42 -3.17 3.25
N ASN A 11 -0.68 -3.04 2.15
CA ASN A 11 -0.97 -2.10 1.07
C ASN A 11 -1.38 -2.91 -0.15
N ALA A 12 -2.63 -2.79 -0.57
CA ALA A 12 -3.21 -3.52 -1.69
C ALA A 12 -3.37 -2.62 -2.92
N PHE A 13 -3.14 -3.21 -4.09
CA PHE A 13 -3.32 -2.59 -5.39
C PHE A 13 -4.13 -3.53 -6.29
N LEU A 14 -5.15 -3.00 -6.95
CA LEU A 14 -5.98 -3.76 -7.89
C LEU A 14 -5.42 -3.62 -9.31
N VAL A 15 -5.14 -4.73 -9.97
CA VAL A 15 -4.71 -4.76 -11.38
C VAL A 15 -5.89 -4.45 -12.29
N LYS A 16 -5.68 -3.66 -13.35
CA LYS A 16 -6.71 -3.40 -14.37
C LYS A 16 -7.08 -4.71 -15.08
N SER A 17 -8.37 -4.90 -15.36
CA SER A 17 -8.89 -6.15 -15.95
C SER A 17 -8.23 -6.53 -17.29
N GLU A 18 -7.86 -5.55 -18.11
CA GLU A 18 -7.14 -5.74 -19.38
C GLU A 18 -5.74 -6.39 -19.23
N TYR A 19 -5.16 -6.34 -18.03
CA TYR A 19 -3.85 -6.92 -17.72
C TYR A 19 -3.93 -8.19 -16.86
N ALA A 20 -5.12 -8.77 -16.64
CA ALA A 20 -5.27 -9.96 -15.79
C ALA A 20 -4.44 -11.18 -16.26
N SER A 21 -4.22 -11.30 -17.58
CA SER A 21 -3.55 -12.45 -18.19
C SER A 21 -2.03 -12.30 -18.35
N ILE A 22 -1.43 -11.15 -18.02
CA ILE A 22 0.02 -10.96 -18.15
C ILE A 22 0.80 -11.73 -17.08
N LYS A 23 2.11 -11.88 -17.27
CA LYS A 23 2.96 -12.62 -16.34
C LYS A 23 3.13 -11.83 -15.04
N TYR A 24 3.31 -12.56 -13.94
CA TYR A 24 3.56 -11.96 -12.63
C TYR A 24 4.72 -10.97 -12.62
N SER A 25 5.79 -11.26 -13.36
CA SER A 25 6.98 -10.40 -13.46
C SER A 25 6.71 -9.06 -14.12
N ASP A 26 5.70 -9.00 -15.00
CA ASP A 26 5.45 -7.83 -15.83
C ASP A 26 4.84 -6.69 -15.02
N PHE A 27 4.22 -7.00 -13.87
CA PHE A 27 3.73 -6.00 -12.91
C PHE A 27 4.87 -5.26 -12.16
N LEU A 28 6.12 -5.72 -12.29
CA LEU A 28 7.29 -5.11 -11.66
C LEU A 28 8.05 -4.22 -12.65
N LYS A 29 8.68 -3.17 -12.12
CA LYS A 29 9.58 -2.32 -12.90
C LYS A 29 10.78 -3.13 -13.38
N THR A 30 11.19 -2.94 -14.63
CA THR A 30 12.34 -3.64 -15.25
C THR A 30 13.66 -3.41 -14.51
N SER A 31 13.82 -2.26 -13.84
CA SER A 31 15.01 -1.95 -13.03
C SER A 31 15.08 -2.70 -11.69
N SER A 32 14.01 -3.38 -11.29
CA SER A 32 13.91 -4.02 -9.98
C SER A 32 14.65 -5.37 -9.98
N GLN A 33 15.73 -5.46 -9.20
CA GLN A 33 16.41 -6.72 -8.96
C GLN A 33 15.70 -7.49 -7.84
N VAL A 34 14.99 -8.57 -8.22
CA VAL A 34 14.18 -9.38 -7.30
C VAL A 34 14.50 -10.87 -7.44
N ASN A 35 14.27 -11.61 -6.36
CA ASN A 35 14.12 -13.07 -6.39
C ASN A 35 12.63 -13.39 -6.44
N ALA A 36 12.25 -14.38 -7.24
CA ALA A 36 10.88 -14.89 -7.34
C ALA A 36 10.74 -16.19 -6.55
N TYR A 37 9.61 -16.36 -5.88
CA TYR A 37 9.26 -17.51 -5.07
C TYR A 37 7.84 -17.95 -5.42
N GLU A 38 7.69 -19.21 -5.84
CA GLU A 38 6.39 -19.85 -6.01
C GLU A 38 5.71 -20.03 -4.65
N LEU A 39 4.38 -19.95 -4.64
CA LEU A 39 3.60 -20.21 -3.44
C LEU A 39 3.50 -21.72 -3.18
N ASP A 40 3.43 -22.09 -1.91
CA ASP A 40 3.29 -23.51 -1.54
C ASP A 40 1.90 -24.02 -1.97
N ASN A 41 1.89 -25.09 -2.77
CA ASN A 41 0.69 -25.72 -3.33
C ASN A 41 -0.36 -26.09 -2.29
N LYS A 42 0.03 -26.31 -1.02
CA LYS A 42 -0.91 -26.62 0.07
C LYS A 42 -1.91 -25.51 0.38
N HIS A 43 -1.66 -24.29 -0.10
CA HIS A 43 -2.52 -23.13 0.15
C HIS A 43 -3.55 -22.89 -0.96
N GLU A 44 -3.49 -23.63 -2.06
CA GLU A 44 -4.43 -23.49 -3.20
C GLU A 44 -4.53 -22.05 -3.74
N LEU A 45 -3.43 -21.29 -3.66
CA LEU A 45 -3.33 -19.92 -4.15
C LEU A 45 -2.61 -19.88 -5.49
N ASP A 46 -3.21 -19.25 -6.50
CA ASP A 46 -2.51 -18.87 -7.72
C ASP A 46 -1.80 -17.53 -7.50
N GLY A 47 -0.47 -17.53 -7.50
CA GLY A 47 0.28 -16.33 -7.21
C GLY A 47 1.79 -16.52 -7.17
N MET A 48 2.49 -15.40 -6.94
CA MET A 48 3.95 -15.39 -6.82
C MET A 48 4.42 -14.30 -5.85
N LEU A 49 5.45 -14.61 -5.06
CA LEU A 49 6.12 -13.66 -4.18
C LEU A 49 7.43 -13.20 -4.79
N PHE A 50 7.66 -11.90 -4.79
CA PHE A 50 8.92 -11.28 -5.20
C PHE A 50 9.56 -10.54 -4.03
N ILE A 51 10.86 -10.77 -3.82
CA ILE A 51 11.63 -10.08 -2.78
C ILE A 51 12.80 -9.35 -3.43
N LYS A 52 12.98 -8.07 -3.11
CA LYS A 52 14.13 -7.28 -3.59
C LYS A 52 15.43 -7.92 -3.09
N LYS A 53 16.40 -8.09 -3.99
CA LYS A 53 17.75 -8.49 -3.61
C LYS A 53 18.34 -7.45 -2.65
N PRO A 54 18.89 -7.86 -1.49
CA PRO A 54 19.49 -6.93 -0.55
C PRO A 54 20.60 -6.12 -1.22
N GLU A 55 20.51 -4.80 -1.10
CA GLU A 55 21.52 -3.86 -1.58
C GLU A 55 21.92 -2.99 -0.38
N GLU A 56 23.20 -2.99 -0.05
CA GLU A 56 23.74 -2.14 1.00
C GLU A 56 24.09 -0.76 0.44
N LYS A 57 23.55 0.29 1.08
CA LYS A 57 23.92 1.67 0.74
C LYS A 57 24.51 2.37 1.94
N SER A 58 25.61 3.08 1.73
CA SER A 58 26.11 4.02 2.73
C SER A 58 25.12 5.18 2.88
N PRO A 59 24.78 5.62 4.10
CA PRO A 59 24.03 6.85 4.31
C PRO A 59 24.80 8.05 3.73
N ILE A 60 24.08 8.97 3.09
CA ILE A 60 24.66 10.15 2.41
C ILE A 60 25.41 11.05 3.42
N TRP A 61 24.92 11.10 4.66
CA TRP A 61 25.50 11.93 5.71
C TRP A 61 26.77 11.35 6.36
N ARG A 62 27.14 10.08 6.08
CA ARG A 62 28.32 9.44 6.69
C ARG A 62 29.56 10.31 6.55
N GLY A 63 29.88 10.75 5.34
CA GLY A 63 31.09 11.53 5.08
C GLY A 63 31.07 12.92 5.75
N PHE A 64 29.90 13.52 5.96
CA PHE A 64 29.76 14.75 6.74
C PHE A 64 30.07 14.48 8.22
N THR A 65 29.50 13.43 8.79
CA THR A 65 29.67 13.10 10.22
C THR A 65 31.08 12.63 10.55
N GLU A 66 31.73 11.85 9.69
CA GLU A 66 33.12 11.40 9.88
C GLU A 66 34.09 12.59 9.89
N LYS A 67 33.85 13.58 9.01
CA LYS A 67 34.61 14.84 9.02
C LYS A 67 34.37 15.65 10.29
N LEU A 68 33.16 15.64 10.83
CA LEU A 68 32.80 16.39 12.05
C LEU A 68 33.49 15.81 13.29
N ILE A 69 33.57 14.48 13.42
CA ILE A 69 34.15 13.81 14.59
C ILE A 69 35.64 13.46 14.43
N GLY A 70 36.18 13.58 13.21
CA GLY A 70 37.58 13.27 12.90
C GLY A 70 37.93 11.78 12.96
N SER A 71 36.94 10.89 12.91
CA SER A 71 37.13 9.44 12.97
C SER A 71 36.10 8.72 12.07
N PRO A 72 36.46 7.54 11.51
CA PRO A 72 35.54 6.76 10.70
C PRO A 72 34.39 6.22 11.56
N LEU A 73 33.19 6.24 11.01
CA LEU A 73 32.07 5.51 11.61
C LEU A 73 32.24 4.03 11.26
N GLY A 74 31.91 3.14 12.20
CA GLY A 74 31.98 1.70 11.99
C GLY A 74 31.02 1.18 10.92
N GLU A 75 30.61 -0.08 11.05
CA GLU A 75 29.66 -0.68 10.11
C GLU A 75 28.30 0.03 10.17
N LEU A 76 28.04 0.82 9.12
CA LEU A 76 26.82 1.59 8.93
C LEU A 76 26.35 1.38 7.49
N ALA A 77 25.25 0.65 7.33
CA ALA A 77 24.66 0.35 6.04
C ALA A 77 23.14 0.46 6.12
N ASN A 78 22.56 1.13 5.13
CA ASN A 78 21.12 1.12 4.91
C ASN A 78 20.77 -0.14 4.11
N ARG A 79 19.92 -0.99 4.68
CA ARG A 79 19.29 -2.12 4.00
C ARG A 79 17.77 -1.98 4.08
N SER A 80 17.11 -1.88 2.93
CA SER A 80 15.64 -1.77 2.86
C SER A 80 15.00 -3.10 2.50
N SER A 81 14.14 -3.64 3.35
CA SER A 81 13.31 -4.81 3.02
C SER A 81 12.14 -4.39 2.13
N SER A 82 11.97 -5.08 0.99
CA SER A 82 10.90 -4.81 0.02
C SER A 82 10.41 -6.11 -0.58
N ALA A 83 9.10 -6.33 -0.57
CA ALA A 83 8.51 -7.50 -1.21
C ALA A 83 7.14 -7.17 -1.84
N VAL A 84 6.75 -7.97 -2.82
CA VAL A 84 5.49 -7.88 -3.55
C VAL A 84 4.91 -9.28 -3.65
N LEU A 85 3.72 -9.48 -3.10
CA LEU A 85 2.94 -10.70 -3.26
C LEU A 85 1.82 -10.43 -4.27
N ILE A 86 1.75 -11.26 -5.31
CA ILE A 86 0.71 -11.16 -6.33
C ILE A 86 -0.17 -12.39 -6.22
N ILE A 87 -1.48 -12.18 -6.10
CA ILE A 87 -2.49 -13.25 -6.01
C ILE A 87 -3.51 -13.05 -7.13
N LYS A 88 -3.80 -14.13 -7.85
CA LYS A 88 -4.87 -14.21 -8.85
C LYS A 88 -6.03 -15.04 -8.28
N THR A 89 -7.23 -14.50 -8.40
CA THR A 89 -8.48 -15.24 -8.22
C THR A 89 -9.27 -15.21 -9.53
N ALA A 90 -10.39 -15.92 -9.57
CA ALA A 90 -11.31 -15.84 -10.70
C ALA A 90 -11.89 -14.42 -10.90
N LYS A 91 -11.97 -13.62 -9.83
CA LYS A 91 -12.56 -12.28 -9.86
C LYS A 91 -11.55 -11.19 -10.18
N ALA A 92 -10.34 -11.27 -9.62
CA ALA A 92 -9.35 -10.20 -9.74
C ALA A 92 -7.91 -10.66 -9.56
N THR A 93 -6.97 -9.83 -10.02
CA THR A 93 -5.55 -9.91 -9.64
C THR A 93 -5.24 -8.79 -8.67
N MET A 94 -4.71 -9.14 -7.50
CA MET A 94 -4.36 -8.18 -6.46
C MET A 94 -2.89 -8.29 -6.08
N VAL A 95 -2.30 -7.14 -5.82
CA VAL A 95 -0.90 -7.02 -5.42
C VAL A 95 -0.81 -6.44 -4.03
N PHE A 96 -0.18 -7.17 -3.12
CA PHE A 96 0.14 -6.74 -1.77
C PHE A 96 1.62 -6.38 -1.66
N THR A 97 1.92 -5.21 -1.11
CA THR A 97 3.30 -4.75 -0.96
C THR A 97 3.72 -4.68 0.50
N PHE A 98 4.95 -5.12 0.77
CA PHE A 98 5.55 -5.13 2.10
C PHE A 98 6.79 -4.24 2.14
N GLY A 99 6.95 -3.47 3.23
CA GLY A 99 8.03 -2.51 3.37
C GLY A 99 8.04 -1.50 2.21
N TYR A 100 9.15 -1.45 1.47
CA TYR A 100 9.30 -0.57 0.31
C TYR A 100 8.82 -1.21 -1.02
N GLY A 101 8.02 -2.28 -0.94
CA GLY A 101 7.53 -3.03 -2.11
C GLY A 101 6.78 -2.20 -3.16
N ARG A 102 6.08 -1.13 -2.76
CA ARG A 102 5.40 -0.20 -3.70
C ARG A 102 6.35 0.43 -4.74
N PHE A 103 7.65 0.48 -4.45
CA PHE A 103 8.62 1.03 -5.40
C PHE A 103 9.06 0.00 -6.45
N LEU A 104 8.77 -1.29 -6.23
CA LEU A 104 9.09 -2.39 -7.14
C LEU A 104 8.05 -2.55 -8.25
N ILE A 105 6.79 -2.17 -7.99
CA ILE A 105 5.68 -2.34 -8.93
C ILE A 105 5.62 -1.20 -9.95
N ASP A 106 5.17 -1.49 -11.17
CA ASP A 106 4.89 -0.49 -12.19
C ASP A 106 3.43 -0.04 -12.09
N THR A 107 3.23 1.24 -11.74
CA THR A 107 1.92 1.80 -11.44
C THR A 107 0.95 1.79 -12.62
N GLN A 108 1.45 1.68 -13.87
CA GLN A 108 0.59 1.71 -15.06
C GLN A 108 -0.43 0.57 -15.13
N TYR A 109 -0.15 -0.57 -14.48
CA TYR A 109 -1.00 -1.75 -14.50
C TYR A 109 -2.14 -1.72 -13.48
N PHE A 110 -2.14 -0.74 -12.57
CA PHE A 110 -3.08 -0.70 -11.46
C PHE A 110 -4.22 0.31 -11.71
N VAL A 111 -5.39 0.00 -11.16
CA VAL A 111 -6.59 0.83 -11.29
C VAL A 111 -6.37 2.16 -10.56
N HIS A 112 -6.52 3.26 -11.28
CA HIS A 112 -6.53 4.62 -10.72
C HIS A 112 -7.72 4.79 -9.76
N ASP A 113 -7.54 5.56 -8.70
CA ASP A 113 -8.55 5.79 -7.64
C ASP A 113 -9.06 4.54 -6.90
N PHE A 114 -8.50 3.35 -7.15
CA PHE A 114 -8.89 2.13 -6.45
C PHE A 114 -8.85 2.32 -4.94
N GLY A 115 -7.76 2.86 -4.41
CA GLY A 115 -7.59 2.97 -2.98
C GLY A 115 -8.55 3.97 -2.35
N ILE A 116 -8.78 5.12 -3.00
CA ILE A 116 -9.74 6.13 -2.54
C ILE A 116 -11.16 5.56 -2.57
N LYS A 117 -11.59 4.96 -3.70
CA LYS A 117 -12.94 4.40 -3.84
C LYS A 117 -13.19 3.29 -2.82
N THR A 118 -12.24 2.36 -2.69
CA THR A 118 -12.36 1.25 -1.74
C THR A 118 -12.35 1.74 -0.29
N ALA A 119 -11.55 2.75 0.05
CA ALA A 119 -11.59 3.36 1.38
C ALA A 119 -12.92 4.06 1.67
N LEU A 120 -13.43 4.89 0.76
CA LEU A 120 -14.73 5.54 0.97
C LEU A 120 -15.88 4.52 1.11
N ASN A 121 -15.80 3.38 0.42
CA ASN A 121 -16.78 2.31 0.53
C ASN A 121 -16.69 1.50 1.83
N THR A 122 -15.55 1.49 2.50
CA THR A 122 -15.28 0.68 3.71
C THR A 122 -15.24 1.50 4.99
N LEU A 123 -15.01 2.80 4.90
CA LEU A 123 -14.97 3.73 6.03
C LEU A 123 -16.37 4.09 6.55
N LYS A 124 -16.44 4.42 7.83
CA LYS A 124 -17.60 5.05 8.44
C LYS A 124 -17.56 6.56 8.13
N HIS A 125 -18.70 7.14 7.73
CA HIS A 125 -18.76 8.52 7.23
C HIS A 125 -18.28 9.59 8.24
N ASP A 126 -18.44 9.35 9.54
CA ASP A 126 -18.07 10.24 10.64
C ASP A 126 -16.76 9.82 11.35
N SER A 127 -15.97 8.92 10.76
CA SER A 127 -14.73 8.40 11.37
C SER A 127 -13.43 8.88 10.72
N LEU A 128 -13.51 9.88 9.85
CA LEU A 128 -12.33 10.36 9.13
C LEU A 128 -11.34 11.02 10.10
N ARG A 129 -10.06 10.71 9.91
CA ARG A 129 -8.94 11.22 10.69
C ARG A 129 -8.04 12.15 9.88
N SER A 130 -7.84 11.83 8.61
CA SER A 130 -7.10 12.70 7.69
C SER A 130 -7.65 12.64 6.27
N VAL A 131 -7.52 13.77 5.58
CA VAL A 131 -7.85 13.94 4.17
C VAL A 131 -6.69 14.67 3.51
N ASP A 132 -6.20 14.11 2.40
CA ASP A 132 -5.20 14.74 1.55
C ASP A 132 -5.92 15.25 0.28
N LEU A 133 -5.72 16.52 -0.06
CA LEU A 133 -6.39 17.22 -1.15
C LEU A 133 -5.34 17.83 -2.09
N PHE A 134 -5.75 18.02 -3.34
CA PHE A 134 -5.02 18.77 -4.33
C PHE A 134 -5.94 19.85 -4.90
N THR A 135 -5.65 21.11 -4.59
CA THR A 135 -6.48 22.25 -4.97
C THR A 135 -6.02 22.79 -6.32
N LEU A 136 -6.95 22.86 -7.28
CA LEU A 136 -6.73 23.37 -8.62
C LEU A 136 -6.91 24.89 -8.66
N GLU A 137 -5.79 25.61 -8.61
CA GLU A 137 -5.70 27.06 -8.77
C GLU A 137 -4.57 27.41 -9.75
N ASP A 138 -4.37 28.70 -10.05
CA ASP A 138 -3.25 29.19 -10.89
C ASP A 138 -1.90 28.66 -10.38
N GLN A 139 -1.78 28.48 -9.06
CA GLN A 139 -0.73 27.69 -8.44
C GLN A 139 -1.36 26.52 -7.69
N ALA A 140 -1.13 25.30 -8.17
CA ALA A 140 -1.69 24.12 -7.53
C ALA A 140 -1.08 23.89 -6.14
N VAL A 141 -1.93 23.60 -5.16
CA VAL A 141 -1.53 23.39 -3.75
C VAL A 141 -1.92 21.98 -3.30
N GLN A 142 -0.98 21.27 -2.69
CA GLN A 142 -1.27 20.03 -1.98
C GLN A 142 -1.51 20.33 -0.50
N LYS A 143 -2.69 19.95 0.00
CA LYS A 143 -3.10 20.19 1.39
C LYS A 143 -3.35 18.87 2.10
N LYS A 144 -2.86 18.75 3.34
CA LYS A 144 -3.20 17.66 4.25
C LYS A 144 -3.93 18.22 5.45
N SER A 145 -5.18 17.81 5.64
CA SER A 145 -6.01 18.19 6.77
C SER A 145 -6.17 17.00 7.72
N GLN A 146 -5.95 17.20 9.01
CA GLN A 146 -6.09 16.15 10.03
C GLN A 146 -6.98 16.65 11.17
N ALA A 147 -7.88 15.79 11.64
CA ALA A 147 -8.70 16.06 12.80
C ALA A 147 -8.09 15.40 14.05
N SER A 148 -8.16 16.08 15.19
CA SER A 148 -7.67 15.54 16.47
C SER A 148 -8.46 14.32 16.96
N ARG A 149 -9.68 14.14 16.42
CA ARG A 149 -10.59 13.03 16.70
C ARG A 149 -11.29 12.64 15.41
N GLU A 150 -11.80 11.42 15.39
CA GLU A 150 -12.70 10.94 14.34
C GLU A 150 -13.82 11.95 14.06
N SER A 151 -13.93 12.36 12.81
CA SER A 151 -14.75 13.48 12.38
C SER A 151 -15.44 13.20 11.04
N SER A 152 -16.54 13.90 10.79
CA SER A 152 -17.19 13.90 9.47
C SER A 152 -16.39 14.69 8.43
N ILE A 153 -16.64 14.42 7.15
CA ILE A 153 -15.98 15.08 6.01
C ILE A 153 -16.09 16.62 6.05
N GLY A 154 -17.18 17.17 6.61
CA GLY A 154 -17.41 18.61 6.69
C GLY A 154 -16.36 19.36 7.54
N VAL A 155 -15.71 18.68 8.49
CA VAL A 155 -14.67 19.28 9.35
C VAL A 155 -13.40 19.61 8.54
N PHE A 156 -13.16 18.95 7.41
CA PHE A 156 -11.93 19.10 6.63
C PHE A 156 -11.97 20.28 5.66
N GLY A 157 -13.14 20.94 5.51
CA GLY A 157 -13.30 22.16 4.71
C GLY A 157 -12.97 21.96 3.24
N ILE A 158 -13.48 20.88 2.64
CA ILE A 158 -13.25 20.53 1.23
C ILE A 158 -14.12 21.41 0.33
N ASP A 159 -13.49 22.10 -0.62
CA ASP A 159 -14.19 22.81 -1.69
C ASP A 159 -14.46 21.85 -2.85
N ILE A 160 -15.71 21.41 -3.00
CA ILE A 160 -16.15 20.46 -4.03
C ILE A 160 -15.84 20.95 -5.46
N SER A 161 -15.71 22.27 -5.67
CA SER A 161 -15.46 22.85 -6.99
C SER A 161 -13.98 22.90 -7.38
N ARG A 162 -13.06 22.86 -6.41
CA ARG A 162 -11.62 23.09 -6.64
C ARG A 162 -10.73 21.97 -6.13
N ASP A 163 -11.18 21.24 -5.11
CA ASP A 163 -10.38 20.23 -4.44
C ASP A 163 -10.58 18.85 -5.05
N VAL A 164 -9.46 18.24 -5.43
CA VAL A 164 -9.39 16.83 -5.80
C VAL A 164 -8.94 16.03 -4.59
N LEU A 165 -9.74 15.04 -4.19
CA LEU A 165 -9.40 14.12 -3.11
C LEU A 165 -8.22 13.22 -3.55
N ARG A 166 -7.14 13.20 -2.78
CA ARG A 166 -5.92 12.40 -3.06
C ARG A 166 -5.73 11.25 -2.08
N ALA A 167 -6.16 11.41 -0.83
CA ALA A 167 -6.20 10.32 0.12
C ALA A 167 -7.22 10.56 1.23
N VAL A 168 -7.70 9.49 1.83
CA VAL A 168 -8.60 9.51 2.99
C VAL A 168 -8.18 8.43 3.98
N THR A 169 -8.22 8.74 5.28
CA THR A 169 -7.91 7.81 6.36
C THR A 169 -9.00 7.87 7.43
N GLY A 170 -9.41 6.72 7.96
CA GLY A 170 -10.40 6.65 9.02
C GLY A 170 -10.61 5.24 9.57
N SER A 171 -11.73 5.06 10.27
CA SER A 171 -12.12 3.76 10.85
C SER A 171 -13.18 3.06 10.00
N PRO A 172 -13.17 1.71 9.96
CA PRO A 172 -14.14 0.92 9.19
C PRO A 172 -15.58 1.17 9.64
N LYS A 173 -16.54 0.97 8.72
CA LYS A 173 -17.96 0.84 9.06
C LYS A 173 -18.24 -0.53 9.72
N SER A 174 -19.39 -0.64 10.37
CA SER A 174 -19.82 -1.90 10.99
C SER A 174 -19.86 -3.04 9.96
N GLY A 175 -19.38 -4.22 10.36
CA GLY A 175 -19.27 -5.41 9.49
C GLY A 175 -17.99 -5.50 8.65
N ILE A 176 -17.15 -4.46 8.62
CA ILE A 176 -15.84 -4.51 7.95
C ILE A 176 -14.75 -4.85 8.98
N ASN A 177 -14.18 -6.06 8.88
CA ASN A 177 -13.13 -6.53 9.78
C ASN A 177 -11.72 -6.05 9.35
N LEU A 178 -11.56 -4.75 9.15
CA LEU A 178 -10.29 -4.09 8.83
C LEU A 178 -10.00 -3.03 9.90
N LYS A 179 -8.74 -2.61 10.07
CA LYS A 179 -8.32 -1.58 11.04
C LYS A 179 -7.49 -0.51 10.32
N ASN A 180 -7.47 0.71 10.83
CA ASN A 180 -6.58 1.79 10.32
C ASN A 180 -6.62 1.95 8.79
N ILE A 181 -7.81 2.11 8.23
CA ILE A 181 -8.01 2.15 6.78
C ILE A 181 -7.48 3.48 6.22
N SER A 182 -6.71 3.41 5.14
CA SER A 182 -6.28 4.55 4.36
C SER A 182 -6.34 4.24 2.86
N GLY A 183 -7.08 5.05 2.10
CA GLY A 183 -7.09 4.99 0.64
C GLY A 183 -6.32 6.15 0.06
N GLY A 184 -5.31 5.88 -0.77
CA GLY A 184 -4.74 6.83 -1.72
C GLY A 184 -5.10 6.42 -3.14
N ASP A 185 -4.68 7.19 -4.14
CA ASP A 185 -4.92 6.96 -5.57
C ASP A 185 -5.11 5.46 -5.97
N SER A 186 -4.04 4.70 -6.21
CA SER A 186 -4.14 3.26 -6.53
C SER A 186 -3.94 2.33 -5.33
N VAL A 187 -3.74 2.87 -4.11
CA VAL A 187 -3.32 2.09 -2.94
C VAL A 187 -4.36 2.08 -1.84
N TYR A 188 -4.79 0.88 -1.45
CA TYR A 188 -5.67 0.67 -0.31
C TYR A 188 -4.88 0.05 0.85
N SER A 189 -4.74 0.77 1.95
CA SER A 189 -3.94 0.38 3.11
C SER A 189 -4.82 0.07 4.31
N PHE A 190 -4.55 -1.03 5.01
CA PHE A 190 -5.35 -1.45 6.15
C PHE A 190 -4.62 -2.46 7.02
N GLY A 191 -4.94 -2.48 8.30
CA GLY A 191 -4.63 -3.55 9.25
C GLY A 191 -5.68 -4.66 9.21
N ILE A 192 -5.26 -5.92 9.31
CA ILE A 192 -6.16 -7.08 9.36
C ILE A 192 -5.54 -8.20 10.20
N GLU A 193 -6.37 -8.98 10.89
CA GLU A 193 -6.01 -10.27 11.47
C GLU A 193 -6.45 -11.38 10.52
N ILE A 194 -5.49 -12.07 9.90
CA ILE A 194 -5.78 -12.96 8.77
C ILE A 194 -4.94 -14.25 8.83
N ASN A 195 -5.53 -15.35 8.37
CA ASN A 195 -4.87 -16.62 8.07
C ASN A 195 -4.58 -16.74 6.56
N ILE A 196 -3.59 -17.56 6.19
CA ILE A 196 -3.21 -17.73 4.77
C ILE A 196 -4.39 -18.19 3.91
N SER A 197 -5.25 -19.06 4.44
CA SER A 197 -6.45 -19.54 3.75
C SER A 197 -7.50 -18.46 3.46
N GLU A 198 -7.46 -17.32 4.16
CA GLU A 198 -8.40 -16.22 3.97
C GLU A 198 -7.94 -15.22 2.90
N ILE A 199 -6.71 -15.35 2.36
CA ILE A 199 -6.13 -14.41 1.39
C ILE A 199 -6.95 -14.32 0.11
N ALA A 200 -7.40 -15.45 -0.45
CA ALA A 200 -8.24 -15.45 -1.66
C ALA A 200 -9.57 -14.72 -1.43
N CYS A 201 -10.24 -15.00 -0.30
CA CYS A 201 -11.47 -14.29 0.08
C CYS A 201 -11.24 -12.78 0.27
N LEU A 202 -10.08 -12.38 0.81
CA LEU A 202 -9.71 -10.97 0.93
C LEU A 202 -9.58 -10.31 -0.45
N VAL A 203 -8.97 -10.96 -1.44
CA VAL A 203 -8.86 -10.44 -2.81
C VAL A 203 -10.26 -10.24 -3.42
N ASP A 204 -11.16 -11.20 -3.21
CA ASP A 204 -12.53 -11.12 -3.73
C ASP A 204 -13.37 -10.04 -3.01
N LEU A 205 -13.15 -9.83 -1.71
CA LEU A 205 -13.81 -8.79 -0.94
C LEU A 205 -13.41 -7.37 -1.40
N LEU A 206 -12.14 -7.20 -1.76
CA LEU A 206 -11.56 -5.89 -2.09
C LEU A 206 -11.73 -5.50 -3.56
N SER A 207 -12.09 -6.43 -4.44
CA SER A 207 -12.22 -6.21 -5.89
C SER A 207 -13.57 -5.68 -6.36
#